data_AF-A0A942YJY3-F1
#
_entry.id   AF-A0A942YJY3-F1
#
_cell.length_a   1.000
_cell.length_b   1.000
_cell.length_c   1.000
_cell.angle_alpha   90.00
_cell.angle_beta   90.00
_cell.angle_gamma   90.00
#
_symmetry.space_group_name_H-M   'P 1'
#
loop_
_entity.id
_entity.type
_entity.pdbx_description
1 polymer ?
#
loop_
_entity_poly.entity_id
_entity_poly.type
_entity_poly.pdbx_seq_one_letter_code
_entity_poly.pdbx_strand_id
1 'polypeptide(L)'
;MVYEYEKVSPPESPVKIVETPLLTIELENETAVPKVFYKGEEITRKIRIAFGWETKKADEESGGIMYDINFAEIVDEIPIQKGYGLRRGKFAFDKNEPTTTLR
;
A
#
# COMPACT_ATOMS: atom_id res chain seq x y z
N MET A 1 35.95 -17.42 49.81
CA MET A 1 35.10 -17.84 48.68
C MET A 1 34.83 -16.60 47.86
N VAL A 2 35.31 -16.58 46.62
CA VAL A 2 35.11 -15.47 45.67
C VAL A 2 33.97 -15.90 44.76
N TYR A 3 32.88 -15.15 44.72
CA TYR A 3 31.78 -15.43 43.80
C TYR A 3 32.11 -14.77 42.46
N GLU A 4 32.29 -15.59 41.43
CA GLU A 4 32.46 -15.14 40.06
C GLU A 4 31.07 -14.84 39.49
N TYR A 5 30.81 -13.57 39.17
CA TYR A 5 29.56 -13.14 38.55
C TYR A 5 29.62 -13.45 37.05
N GLU A 6 28.84 -14.42 36.60
CA GLU A 6 28.64 -14.65 35.17
C GLU A 6 27.97 -13.42 34.54
N LYS A 7 28.56 -12.94 33.45
CA LYS A 7 28.12 -11.78 32.69
C LYS A 7 26.86 -12.16 31.89
N VAL A 8 25.69 -12.10 32.51
CA VAL A 8 24.41 -12.32 31.81
C VAL A 8 24.20 -11.18 30.83
N SER A 9 24.21 -11.50 29.53
CA SER A 9 23.90 -10.55 28.45
C SER A 9 22.53 -9.90 28.71
N PRO A 10 22.36 -8.59 28.46
CA PRO A 10 21.06 -7.94 28.58
C PRO A 10 20.01 -8.68 27.75
N PRO A 11 18.75 -8.78 28.21
CA PRO A 11 17.67 -9.35 27.40
C PRO A 11 17.55 -8.52 26.11
N GLU A 12 17.59 -9.22 24.98
CA GLU A 12 17.41 -8.62 23.65
C GLU A 12 16.17 -7.73 23.66
N SER A 13 16.33 -6.49 23.19
CA SER A 13 15.27 -5.49 23.14
C SER A 13 14.03 -6.02 22.43
N PRO A 14 12.80 -5.57 22.78
CA PRO A 14 11.59 -6.09 22.17
C PRO A 14 11.63 -5.91 20.66
N VAL A 15 11.49 -7.03 19.93
CA VAL A 15 11.41 -7.07 18.47
C VAL A 15 10.20 -6.24 18.05
N LYS A 16 10.46 -5.04 17.52
CA LYS A 16 9.43 -4.17 16.96
C LYS A 16 8.97 -4.80 15.64
N ILE A 17 7.78 -5.41 15.64
CA ILE A 17 7.14 -5.88 14.40
C ILE A 17 6.78 -4.62 13.61
N VAL A 18 7.56 -4.33 12.57
CA VAL A 18 7.28 -3.21 11.66
C VAL A 18 6.29 -3.73 10.63
N GLU A 19 5.00 -3.44 10.80
CA GLU A 19 4.00 -3.74 9.78
C GLU A 19 4.27 -2.86 8.55
N THR A 20 4.33 -3.49 7.37
CA THR A 20 4.52 -2.78 6.10
C THR A 20 3.28 -1.96 5.77
N PRO A 21 3.40 -0.65 5.47
CA PRO A 21 2.26 0.16 5.09
C PRO A 21 1.52 -0.42 3.87
N LEU A 22 0.18 -0.37 3.90
CA LEU A 22 -0.65 -0.79 2.76
C LEU A 22 -0.37 0.07 1.51
N LEU A 23 -0.30 1.38 1.69
CA LEU A 23 -0.10 2.35 0.62
C LEU A 23 0.72 3.53 1.14
N THR A 24 1.83 3.83 0.48
CA THR A 24 2.63 5.04 0.69
C THR A 24 2.61 5.85 -0.58
N ILE A 25 2.23 7.13 -0.50
CA ILE A 25 2.32 8.09 -1.60
C ILE A 25 3.26 9.21 -1.14
N GLU A 26 4.41 9.33 -1.78
CA GLU A 26 5.37 10.40 -1.53
C GLU A 26 5.31 11.40 -2.67
N LEU A 27 4.97 12.64 -2.35
CA LEU A 27 4.90 13.75 -3.28
C LEU A 27 5.89 14.83 -2.84
N GLU A 28 6.94 15.04 -3.61
CA GLU A 28 7.99 16.01 -3.28
C GLU A 28 7.49 17.47 -3.40
N ASN A 29 6.65 17.75 -4.40
CA ASN A 29 6.00 19.04 -4.62
C ASN A 29 4.76 18.87 -5.52
N GLU A 30 3.93 19.92 -5.67
CA GLU A 30 2.65 19.88 -6.39
C GLU A 30 2.75 19.48 -7.88
N THR A 31 3.93 19.57 -8.49
CA THR A 31 4.17 19.25 -9.91
C THR A 31 4.91 17.94 -10.12
N ALA A 32 5.42 17.32 -9.05
CA ALA A 32 6.19 16.10 -9.13
C ALA A 32 5.32 14.89 -9.46
N VAL A 33 5.90 13.89 -10.14
CA VAL A 33 5.29 12.56 -10.26
C VAL A 33 5.51 11.83 -8.93
N PRO A 34 4.45 11.43 -8.20
CA PRO A 34 4.61 10.82 -6.89
C PRO A 34 5.27 9.44 -6.96
N LYS A 35 6.09 9.10 -5.96
CA LYS A 35 6.46 7.71 -5.69
C LYS A 35 5.29 7.04 -4.98
N VAL A 36 4.97 5.82 -5.41
CA VAL A 36 3.83 5.09 -4.86
C VAL A 36 4.30 3.70 -4.54
N PHE A 37 4.09 3.28 -3.30
CA PHE A 37 4.40 1.94 -2.81
C PHE A 37 3.10 1.28 -2.37
N TYR A 38 2.85 0.05 -2.82
CA TYR A 38 1.70 -0.76 -2.38
C TYR A 38 2.21 -2.02 -1.70
N LYS A 39 1.81 -2.24 -0.44
CA LYS A 39 2.32 -3.34 0.41
C LYS A 39 3.85 -3.43 0.44
N GLY A 40 4.53 -2.28 0.38
CA GLY A 40 5.99 -2.17 0.40
C GLY A 40 6.69 -2.24 -0.96
N GLU A 41 5.99 -2.55 -2.05
CA GLU A 41 6.58 -2.62 -3.39
C GLU A 41 6.34 -1.32 -4.18
N GLU A 42 7.40 -0.79 -4.80
CA GLU A 42 7.28 0.42 -5.63
C GLU A 42 6.53 0.13 -6.94
N ILE A 43 5.49 0.91 -7.19
CA ILE A 43 4.74 0.86 -8.44
C ILE A 43 5.39 1.79 -9.46
N THR A 44 5.93 1.19 -10.52
CA THR A 44 6.48 1.88 -11.68
C THR A 44 5.44 1.99 -12.81
N ARG A 45 5.71 2.81 -13.84
CA ARG A 45 4.81 3.00 -15.02
C ARG A 45 3.35 3.31 -14.64
N LYS A 46 3.18 4.20 -13.66
CA LYS A 46 1.88 4.66 -13.16
C LYS A 46 1.11 5.37 -14.28
N ILE A 47 -0.16 5.00 -14.45
CA ILE A 47 -1.09 5.64 -15.38
C ILE A 47 -1.97 6.63 -14.61
N ARG A 48 -2.53 6.20 -13.48
CA ARG A 48 -3.41 7.02 -12.64
C ARG A 48 -3.33 6.60 -11.20
N ILE A 49 -3.20 7.57 -10.30
CA ILE A 49 -3.27 7.37 -8.85
C ILE A 49 -4.40 8.26 -8.33
N ALA A 50 -5.40 7.67 -7.70
CA ALA A 50 -6.42 8.40 -6.96
C ALA A 50 -6.44 7.89 -5.52
N PHE A 51 -6.45 8.81 -4.57
CA PHE A 51 -6.62 8.55 -3.15
C PHE A 51 -7.66 9.52 -2.61
N GLY A 52 -8.59 8.98 -1.83
CA GLY A 52 -9.61 9.74 -1.15
C GLY A 52 -9.86 9.13 0.22
N TRP A 53 -10.16 9.98 1.19
CA TRP A 53 -10.68 9.55 2.46
C TRP A 53 -11.83 10.47 2.83
N GLU A 54 -12.97 9.89 3.13
CA GLU A 54 -14.15 10.63 3.52
C GLU A 54 -14.42 10.42 5.02
N THR A 55 -14.78 11.49 5.72
CA THR A 55 -15.36 11.38 7.07
C THR A 55 -16.75 10.75 6.98
N LYS A 56 -17.16 10.06 8.04
CA LYS A 56 -18.54 9.57 8.17
C LYS A 56 -19.52 10.77 8.13
N LYS A 57 -20.51 10.71 7.24
CA LYS A 57 -21.69 11.58 7.19
C LYS A 57 -22.84 10.91 7.95
N ALA A 58 -24.05 11.47 7.88
CA ALA A 58 -25.22 11.00 8.63
C ALA A 58 -25.72 9.60 8.22
N ASP A 59 -25.33 9.09 7.05
CA ASP A 59 -25.66 7.77 6.52
C ASP A 59 -24.57 6.73 6.79
N GLU A 60 -24.96 5.50 7.13
CA GLU A 60 -24.03 4.42 7.54
C GLU A 60 -23.05 3.98 6.46
N GLU A 61 -23.37 4.22 5.19
CA GLU A 61 -22.54 3.87 4.03
C GLU A 61 -21.48 4.92 3.68
N SER A 62 -21.48 6.04 4.40
CA SER A 62 -20.55 7.14 4.18
C SER A 62 -19.28 7.04 5.02
N GLY A 63 -18.28 7.79 4.59
CA GLY A 63 -16.92 7.74 5.08
C GLY A 63 -16.08 6.63 4.45
N GLY A 64 -14.82 6.52 4.92
CA GLY A 64 -13.88 5.46 4.56
C GLY A 64 -12.84 5.86 3.51
N ILE A 65 -11.87 4.96 3.34
CA ILE A 65 -10.79 5.09 2.35
C ILE A 65 -11.27 4.64 0.97
N MET A 66 -10.86 5.38 -0.06
CA MET A 66 -10.95 5.01 -1.46
C MET A 66 -9.56 5.17 -2.07
N TYR A 67 -9.12 4.17 -2.82
CA TYR A 67 -7.93 4.32 -3.64
C TYR A 67 -8.07 3.54 -4.95
N ASP A 68 -7.41 4.04 -5.99
CA ASP A 68 -7.40 3.47 -7.33
C ASP A 68 -6.01 3.73 -7.94
N ILE A 69 -5.21 2.68 -8.04
CA ILE A 69 -3.84 2.70 -8.53
C ILE A 69 -3.82 1.93 -9.85
N ASN A 70 -3.66 2.62 -10.97
CA ASN A 70 -3.54 2.03 -12.30
C ASN A 70 -2.11 2.17 -12.80
N PHE A 71 -1.55 1.09 -13.34
CA PHE A 71 -0.19 1.05 -13.84
C PHE A 71 -0.08 0.05 -15.01
N ALA A 72 1.00 0.16 -15.77
CA ALA A 72 1.32 -0.80 -16.83
C ALA A 72 2.42 -1.77 -16.38
N GLU A 73 2.20 -3.06 -16.60
CA GLU A 73 3.21 -4.10 -16.48
C GLU A 73 3.59 -4.58 -17.88
N ILE A 74 4.87 -4.85 -18.11
CA ILE A 74 5.32 -5.42 -19.38
C ILE A 74 5.39 -6.93 -19.21
N VAL A 75 4.56 -7.64 -19.96
CA VAL A 75 4.55 -9.10 -20.02
C VAL A 75 4.79 -9.47 -21.47
N ASP A 76 5.88 -10.19 -21.73
CA ASP A 76 6.28 -10.60 -23.09
C ASP A 76 6.30 -9.42 -24.10
N GLU A 77 6.94 -8.31 -23.72
CA GLU A 77 7.04 -7.06 -24.48
C GLU A 77 5.71 -6.29 -24.69
N ILE A 78 4.59 -6.82 -24.21
CA ILE A 78 3.27 -6.21 -24.33
C ILE A 78 2.95 -5.45 -23.04
N PRO A 79 2.59 -4.15 -23.11
CA PRO A 79 2.10 -3.41 -21.96
C PRO A 79 0.68 -3.84 -21.62
N ILE A 80 0.49 -4.39 -20.42
CA ILE A 80 -0.80 -4.77 -19.87
C ILE A 80 -1.14 -3.80 -18.73
N GLN A 81 -2.34 -3.21 -18.80
CA GLN A 81 -2.84 -2.37 -17.72
C GLN A 81 -3.32 -3.26 -16.55
N LYS A 82 -2.82 -2.97 -15.36
CA LYS A 82 -3.25 -3.55 -14.08
C LYS A 82 -3.69 -2.45 -13.13
N GLY A 83 -4.43 -2.85 -12.08
CA GLY A 83 -4.77 -1.91 -11.02
C GLY A 83 -5.06 -2.56 -9.67
N TYR A 84 -4.80 -1.79 -8.62
CA TYR A 84 -5.21 -2.07 -7.25
C TYR A 84 -6.20 -1.00 -6.82
N GLY A 85 -7.28 -1.37 -6.15
CA GLY A 85 -8.20 -0.35 -5.65
C GLY A 85 -9.28 -0.86 -4.72
N LEU A 86 -9.80 0.08 -3.95
CA LEU A 86 -10.98 -0.07 -3.13
C LEU A 86 -11.94 1.06 -3.52
N ARG A 87 -13.08 0.73 -4.13
CA ARG A 87 -14.19 1.66 -4.37
C ARG A 87 -15.34 1.33 -3.42
N ARG A 88 -16.06 2.34 -2.92
CA ARG A 88 -17.11 2.21 -1.89
C ARG A 88 -18.07 1.02 -2.06
N GLY A 89 -18.41 0.39 -0.93
CA GLY A 89 -19.56 -0.52 -0.77
C GLY A 89 -19.26 -1.99 -1.05
N LYS A 90 -20.17 -2.87 -0.63
CA LYS A 90 -20.23 -4.35 -0.78
C LYS A 90 -20.01 -4.91 -2.22
N PHE A 91 -19.68 -4.05 -3.18
CA PHE A 91 -19.47 -4.34 -4.60
C PHE A 91 -18.17 -3.74 -5.16
N ALA A 92 -17.26 -3.29 -4.29
CA ALA A 92 -15.86 -3.09 -4.69
C ALA A 92 -15.36 -4.43 -5.26
N PHE A 93 -14.70 -4.40 -6.42
CA PHE A 93 -14.00 -5.56 -6.96
C PHE A 93 -13.14 -6.19 -5.86
N ASP A 94 -13.64 -7.24 -5.21
CA ASP A 94 -12.80 -8.15 -4.47
C ASP A 94 -12.01 -8.92 -5.51
N LYS A 95 -10.95 -8.28 -5.96
CA LYS A 95 -9.93 -8.90 -6.76
C LYS A 95 -8.64 -8.62 -6.03
N ASN A 96 -8.30 -9.51 -5.11
CA ASN A 96 -6.90 -9.87 -4.86
C ASN A 96 -6.19 -10.42 -6.13
N GLU A 97 -6.68 -10.07 -7.33
CA GLU A 97 -6.19 -10.46 -8.63
C GLU A 97 -6.10 -9.21 -9.51
N PRO A 98 -4.97 -8.98 -10.20
CA PRO A 98 -4.86 -7.88 -11.14
C PRO A 98 -5.93 -8.03 -12.24
N THR A 99 -6.75 -7.00 -12.43
CA THR A 99 -7.68 -6.96 -13.55
C THR A 99 -6.95 -6.56 -14.81
N THR A 100 -6.62 -7.55 -15.62
CA THR A 100 -6.21 -7.34 -17.02
C THR A 100 -7.41 -6.80 -17.79
N THR A 101 -7.31 -5.58 -18.31
CA THR A 101 -8.21 -5.08 -19.34
C THR A 101 -7.45 -5.01 -20.65
N LEU A 102 -7.71 -5.96 -21.56
CA LEU A 102 -7.26 -5.87 -22.96
C LEU A 102 -8.16 -4.86 -23.67
N ARG A 103 -7.58 -3.84 -24.30
CA ARG A 103 -8.30 -2.93 -25.20
C ARG A 103 -8.25 -3.44 -26.62
#